data_AF-A0A6J4MQF7-F1
#
_entry.id   AF-A0A6J4MQF7-F1
#
_cell.length_a   1.000
_cell.length_b   1.000
_cell.length_c   1.000
_cell.angle_alpha   90.00
_cell.angle_beta   90.00
_cell.angle_gamma   90.00
#
_symmetry.space_group_name_H-M   'P 1'
#
loop_
_entity.id
_entity.type
_entity.pdbx_description
1 polymer ?
#
loop_
_entity_poly.entity_id
_entity_poly.type
_entity_poly.pdbx_seq_one_letter_code
_entity_poly.pdbx_strand_id
1 'polypeptide(L)'
;MEVLTRILAAGALLAATGCSFLRDPTPVEATGEQPSVHAVLVTGSDSVKLLLQRVGPPHRGSGQPVSARPITGAEVTLETGSQGVRLAESPSARCVAVSLGAANPSEAQGCYAALLPGGVRPGAAYSLRIRLPGGGTIEGQATALTALRLESHPAGTRIFVGKRTYSGNDESTHVPLRLRGAEGAPGAAVEFVPRVVYSRGQALTQFYCSVEYPRGFVFPRDPQGDLSLRLFGVTCTPRTPNGTPPDPQFRVDSVRATLRVVAFDSVYTRYVAIQEEQAVSQREATAGVTGAIGLFAAAARAESEVVLIPK
;
A
#
# COMPACT_ATOMS: atom_id res chain seq x y z
N MET A 1 5.54 -10.56 65.71
CA MET A 1 5.75 -12.00 65.49
C MET A 1 4.80 -12.39 64.38
N GLU A 2 5.25 -12.35 63.11
CA GLU A 2 5.94 -13.50 62.47
C GLU A 2 5.04 -14.74 62.60
N VAL A 3 4.43 -15.30 61.56
CA VAL A 3 5.00 -15.99 60.39
C VAL A 3 3.78 -16.32 59.49
N LEU A 4 3.75 -15.91 58.21
CA LEU A 4 4.04 -16.75 57.02
C LEU A 4 3.07 -17.98 56.94
N THR A 5 2.39 -18.35 55.84
CA THR A 5 2.91 -18.59 54.48
C THR A 5 1.79 -19.21 53.62
N ARG A 6 1.83 -18.97 52.29
CA ARG A 6 1.17 -19.74 51.19
C ARG A 6 -0.36 -19.57 51.12
N ILE A 7 -0.94 -18.89 50.13
CA ILE A 7 -0.96 -19.26 48.71
C ILE A 7 -0.93 -17.98 47.85
N LEU A 8 0.24 -17.73 47.25
CA LEU A 8 0.43 -16.90 46.06
C LEU A 8 0.73 -17.86 44.91
N ALA A 9 0.34 -17.49 43.69
CA ALA A 9 0.54 -18.17 42.41
C ALA A 9 -0.58 -19.13 41.95
N ALA A 10 -1.68 -18.53 41.47
CA ALA A 10 -2.34 -18.96 40.23
C ALA A 10 -3.36 -17.90 39.81
N GLY A 11 -3.17 -17.30 38.63
CA GLY A 11 -4.25 -16.59 37.93
C GLY A 11 -4.06 -15.09 37.70
N ALA A 12 -2.90 -14.49 37.98
CA ALA A 12 -2.52 -13.19 37.43
C ALA A 12 -1.77 -13.41 36.09
N LEU A 13 -2.48 -13.90 35.08
CA LEU A 13 -1.93 -14.18 33.76
C LEU A 13 -2.97 -13.87 32.68
N LEU A 14 -3.59 -12.69 32.75
CA LEU A 14 -4.58 -12.20 31.79
C LEU A 14 -4.54 -10.65 31.65
N ALA A 15 -3.35 -10.05 31.67
CA ALA A 15 -3.20 -8.60 31.45
C ALA A 15 -1.94 -8.25 30.64
N ALA A 16 -1.58 -9.07 29.66
CA ALA A 16 -0.44 -8.82 28.77
C ALA A 16 -0.76 -9.15 27.31
N THR A 17 -1.92 -8.70 26.80
CA THR A 17 -2.20 -8.68 25.35
C THR A 17 -3.05 -7.45 25.06
N GLY A 18 -2.42 -6.30 24.86
CA GLY A 18 -3.17 -5.07 24.59
C GLY A 18 -2.39 -3.76 24.65
N CYS A 19 -1.06 -3.78 24.52
CA CYS A 19 -0.34 -2.58 24.13
C CYS A 19 -0.07 -2.69 22.64
N SER A 20 -0.97 -2.09 21.85
CA SER A 20 -0.65 -1.71 20.49
C SER A 20 0.63 -0.86 20.55
N PHE A 21 1.77 -1.39 20.07
CA PHE A 21 3.02 -0.64 19.89
C PHE A 21 2.88 0.40 18.74
N LEU A 22 1.74 1.09 18.69
CA LEU A 22 1.51 2.19 17.77
C LEU A 22 2.03 3.44 18.48
N ARG A 23 3.29 3.78 18.21
CA ARG A 23 3.86 5.06 18.63
C ARG A 23 3.04 6.16 17.97
N ASP A 24 2.57 7.12 18.77
CA ASP A 24 1.85 8.27 18.24
C ASP A 24 2.71 9.02 17.21
N PRO A 25 2.11 9.54 16.12
CA PRO A 25 2.83 10.33 15.13
C PRO A 25 3.56 11.47 15.83
N THR A 26 4.86 11.61 15.57
CA THR A 26 5.60 12.74 16.14
C THR A 26 5.22 14.00 15.36
N PRO A 27 4.74 15.08 16.01
CA PRO A 27 4.47 16.34 15.34
C PRO A 27 5.73 16.86 14.65
N VAL A 28 5.58 17.28 13.41
CA VAL A 28 6.68 17.83 12.62
C VAL A 28 6.86 19.29 12.99
N GLU A 29 8.00 19.65 13.59
CA GLU A 29 8.37 21.05 13.81
C GLU A 29 8.73 21.70 12.47
N ALA A 30 7.78 22.39 11.85
CA ALA A 30 7.81 22.87 10.47
C ALA A 30 8.73 24.09 10.23
N THR A 31 10.02 23.99 10.57
CA THR A 31 11.02 25.04 10.32
C THR A 31 12.21 24.48 9.52
N GLY A 32 12.03 24.30 8.20
CA GLY A 32 13.13 24.00 7.25
C GLY A 32 12.91 22.82 6.31
N GLU A 33 13.92 22.51 5.49
CA GLU A 33 13.98 21.24 4.74
C GLU A 33 14.21 20.09 5.72
N GLN A 34 13.39 19.04 5.62
CA GLN A 34 13.46 17.88 6.50
C GLN A 34 13.71 16.60 5.73
N PRO A 35 14.44 15.63 6.31
CA PRO A 35 14.53 14.31 5.71
C PRO A 35 13.14 13.65 5.69
N SER A 36 12.83 13.00 4.59
CA SER A 36 11.62 12.22 4.33
C SER A 36 12.02 10.80 3.95
N VAL A 37 11.38 9.83 4.56
CA VAL A 37 11.57 8.40 4.31
C VAL A 37 10.25 7.79 3.87
N HIS A 38 10.29 6.99 2.80
CA HIS A 38 9.19 6.12 2.44
C HIS A 38 9.72 4.73 2.12
N ALA A 39 9.38 3.77 2.97
CA ALA A 39 9.75 2.37 2.79
C ALA A 39 8.61 1.44 3.23
N VAL A 40 8.30 0.45 2.39
CA VAL A 40 7.20 -0.48 2.62
C VAL A 40 7.71 -1.90 2.45
N LEU A 41 7.62 -2.69 3.50
CA LEU A 41 7.97 -4.10 3.49
C LEU A 41 6.77 -4.90 2.97
N VAL A 42 6.85 -5.35 1.72
CA VAL A 42 5.83 -6.21 1.13
C VAL A 42 6.15 -7.66 1.46
N THR A 43 5.27 -8.31 2.22
CA THR A 43 5.41 -9.71 2.63
C THR A 43 5.55 -10.62 1.42
N GLY A 44 6.59 -11.47 1.41
CA GLY A 44 6.94 -12.35 0.30
C GLY A 44 7.78 -11.69 -0.81
N SER A 45 8.07 -10.38 -0.72
CA SER A 45 9.03 -9.73 -1.62
C SER A 45 10.44 -10.21 -1.34
N ASP A 46 11.24 -10.39 -2.39
CA ASP A 46 12.66 -10.72 -2.33
C ASP A 46 13.56 -9.47 -2.21
N SER A 47 12.96 -8.29 -2.29
CA SER A 47 13.65 -7.02 -2.31
C SER A 47 12.94 -5.98 -1.45
N VAL A 48 13.72 -5.01 -1.00
CA VAL A 48 13.22 -3.80 -0.33
C VAL A 48 13.70 -2.59 -1.09
N LYS A 49 12.81 -1.61 -1.18
CA LYS A 49 13.09 -0.29 -1.72
C LYS A 49 12.75 0.76 -0.67
N LEU A 50 13.54 1.81 -0.63
CA LEU A 50 13.39 2.95 0.25
C LEU A 50 13.63 4.21 -0.55
N LEU A 51 12.71 5.17 -0.46
CA LEU A 51 12.88 6.51 -0.99
C LEU A 51 13.36 7.43 0.15
N LEU A 52 14.49 8.11 -0.07
CA LEU A 52 15.07 9.06 0.89
C LEU A 52 15.28 10.42 0.23
N GLN A 53 14.61 11.45 0.76
CA GLN A 53 14.61 12.79 0.17
C GLN A 53 14.65 13.87 1.25
N ARG A 54 15.06 15.09 0.89
CA ARG A 54 14.76 16.31 1.65
C ARG A 54 13.52 16.95 1.06
N VAL A 55 12.57 17.28 1.92
CA VAL A 55 11.33 17.95 1.53
C VAL A 55 11.22 19.28 2.26
N GLY A 56 10.91 20.34 1.52
CA GLY A 56 10.66 21.66 2.08
C GLY A 56 9.25 21.78 2.69
N PRO A 57 8.95 22.87 3.40
CA PRO A 57 7.61 23.13 3.87
C PRO A 57 6.63 23.26 2.68
N PRO A 58 5.38 22.78 2.83
CA PRO A 58 4.37 22.95 1.80
C PRO A 58 4.16 24.45 1.52
N HIS A 59 4.24 24.85 0.25
CA HIS A 59 3.97 26.23 -0.12
C HIS A 59 2.48 26.51 0.12
N ARG A 60 2.17 27.44 1.04
CA ARG A 60 0.79 27.86 1.29
C ARG A 60 0.19 28.44 0.02
N GLY A 61 -0.86 27.82 -0.50
CA GLY A 61 -1.74 28.39 -1.53
C GLY A 61 -1.34 28.22 -3.00
N SER A 62 -0.19 27.59 -3.33
CA SER A 62 0.28 27.57 -4.72
C SER A 62 -0.10 26.32 -5.54
N GLY A 63 -0.63 25.27 -4.91
CA GLY A 63 -0.87 23.98 -5.59
C GLY A 63 0.40 23.35 -6.19
N GLN A 64 1.59 23.95 -5.94
CA GLN A 64 2.86 23.48 -6.45
C GLN A 64 3.32 22.28 -5.63
N PRO A 65 3.97 21.29 -6.26
CA PRO A 65 4.54 20.16 -5.56
C PRO A 65 5.58 20.64 -4.55
N VAL A 66 5.63 19.97 -3.39
CA VAL A 66 6.69 20.18 -2.41
C VAL A 66 8.04 19.95 -3.10
N SER A 67 8.95 20.92 -3.02
CA SER A 67 10.32 20.73 -3.51
C SER A 67 10.94 19.56 -2.76
N ALA A 68 11.20 18.47 -3.49
CA ALA A 68 11.82 17.26 -3.00
C ALA A 68 13.17 17.05 -3.69
N ARG A 69 14.23 16.88 -2.89
CA ARG A 69 15.60 16.63 -3.39
C ARG A 69 16.10 15.29 -2.89
N PRO A 70 16.75 14.45 -3.71
CA PRO A 70 17.30 13.18 -3.23
C PRO A 70 18.38 13.43 -2.17
N ILE A 71 18.41 12.58 -1.14
CA ILE A 71 19.57 12.51 -0.23
C ILE A 71 20.46 11.39 -0.75
N THR A 72 21.67 11.74 -1.16
CA THR A 72 22.66 10.80 -1.72
C THR A 72 23.77 10.50 -0.72
N GLY A 73 24.40 9.33 -0.82
CA GLY A 73 25.49 8.93 0.08
C GLY A 73 25.10 8.61 1.53
N ALA A 74 23.81 8.35 1.80
CA ALA A 74 23.38 7.85 3.10
C ALA A 74 23.79 6.37 3.30
N GLU A 75 24.06 5.98 4.55
CA GLU A 75 24.24 4.56 4.90
C GLU A 75 22.91 4.00 5.37
N VAL A 76 22.31 3.12 4.58
CA VAL A 76 20.99 2.53 4.85
C VAL A 76 21.16 1.06 5.19
N THR A 77 20.69 0.64 6.36
CA THR A 77 20.74 -0.74 6.83
C THR A 77 19.35 -1.19 7.27
N LEU A 78 18.97 -2.39 6.85
CA LEU A 78 17.76 -3.08 7.30
C LEU A 78 18.16 -4.33 8.07
N GLU A 79 17.72 -4.44 9.31
CA GLU A 79 18.04 -5.52 10.23
C GLU A 79 16.80 -6.39 10.50
N THR A 80 16.99 -7.70 10.55
CA THR A 80 15.96 -8.72 10.83
C THR A 80 16.59 -9.76 11.75
N GLY A 81 16.26 -9.74 13.04
CA GLY A 81 16.93 -10.58 14.05
C GLY A 81 18.44 -10.33 14.07
N SER A 82 19.24 -11.35 13.75
CA SER A 82 20.71 -11.26 13.68
C SER A 82 21.26 -10.94 12.28
N GLN A 83 20.41 -10.74 11.28
CA GLN A 83 20.83 -10.48 9.90
C GLN A 83 20.66 -9.00 9.58
N GLY A 84 21.71 -8.35 9.07
CA GLY A 84 21.67 -6.99 8.55
C GLY A 84 21.97 -6.97 7.05
N VAL A 85 21.18 -6.21 6.29
CA VAL A 85 21.37 -5.98 4.86
C VAL A 85 21.56 -4.49 4.63
N ARG A 86 22.63 -4.12 3.93
CA ARG A 86 22.87 -2.74 3.50
C ARG A 86 22.13 -2.47 2.19
N LEU A 87 21.34 -1.41 2.14
CA LEU A 87 20.69 -0.94 0.92
C LEU A 87 21.65 -0.01 0.19
N ALA A 88 21.83 -0.26 -1.11
CA ALA A 88 22.66 0.56 -1.97
C ALA A 88 21.80 1.61 -2.66
N GLU A 89 22.37 2.80 -2.86
CA GLU A 89 21.76 3.81 -3.71
C GLU A 89 21.64 3.27 -5.14
N SER A 90 20.44 3.34 -5.70
CA SER A 90 20.13 2.72 -6.98
C SER A 90 19.45 3.74 -7.90
N PRO A 91 20.18 4.30 -8.88
CA PRO A 91 19.60 5.24 -9.84
C PRO A 91 18.65 4.54 -10.83
N SER A 92 18.73 3.21 -10.97
CA SER A 92 17.83 2.40 -11.80
C SER A 92 16.61 1.86 -11.05
N ALA A 93 16.64 1.86 -9.71
CA ALA A 93 15.48 1.48 -8.93
C ALA A 93 14.39 2.54 -9.06
N ARG A 94 13.19 2.08 -9.42
CA ARG A 94 11.99 2.91 -9.40
C ARG A 94 11.41 2.85 -7.99
N CYS A 95 11.65 3.89 -7.22
CA CYS A 95 10.81 4.26 -6.09
C CYS A 95 9.90 5.36 -6.57
N VAL A 96 8.74 5.41 -5.95
CA VAL A 96 7.70 6.29 -6.39
C VAL A 96 7.49 7.32 -5.30
N ALA A 97 7.69 8.59 -5.63
CA ALA A 97 7.34 9.67 -4.73
C ALA A 97 5.84 9.80 -4.72
N VAL A 98 5.30 9.60 -3.54
CA VAL A 98 4.03 10.19 -3.21
C VAL A 98 4.32 11.62 -2.78
N SER A 99 4.19 12.56 -3.72
CA SER A 99 4.32 13.97 -3.37
C SER A 99 3.17 14.36 -2.43
N LEU A 100 3.50 15.02 -1.31
CA LEU A 100 2.53 15.59 -0.38
C LEU A 100 1.56 16.51 -1.15
N GLY A 101 0.32 16.03 -1.38
CA GLY A 101 -0.72 16.77 -2.10
C GLY A 101 -0.79 16.56 -3.62
N ALA A 102 0.00 15.65 -4.21
CA ALA A 102 -0.18 15.26 -5.61
C ALA A 102 -1.17 14.09 -5.75
N ALA A 103 -2.08 14.19 -6.72
CA ALA A 103 -3.07 13.16 -7.01
C ALA A 103 -2.49 11.92 -7.73
N ASN A 104 -1.32 12.07 -8.36
CA ASN A 104 -0.69 11.00 -9.14
C ASN A 104 0.74 10.75 -8.63
N PRO A 105 1.12 9.48 -8.46
CA PRO A 105 2.49 9.12 -8.18
C PRO A 105 3.44 9.45 -9.34
N SER A 106 4.68 9.81 -9.03
CA SER A 106 5.73 10.01 -10.04
C SER A 106 7.02 9.30 -9.63
N GLU A 107 7.76 8.78 -10.60
CA GLU A 107 9.10 8.23 -10.37
C GLU A 107 9.99 9.28 -9.70
N ALA A 108 10.74 8.86 -8.69
CA ALA A 108 11.49 9.76 -7.84
C ALA A 108 12.95 9.32 -7.70
N GLN A 109 13.84 10.31 -7.65
CA GLN A 109 15.24 10.10 -7.32
C GLN A 109 15.44 9.98 -5.81
N GLY A 110 16.55 9.34 -5.38
CA GLY A 110 16.86 9.09 -3.97
C GLY A 110 16.47 7.68 -3.51
N CYS A 111 16.53 6.72 -4.43
CA CYS A 111 16.21 5.34 -4.17
C CYS A 111 17.38 4.56 -3.57
N TYR A 112 17.07 3.81 -2.53
CA TYR A 112 17.93 2.80 -1.94
C TYR A 112 17.25 1.44 -2.06
N ALA A 113 17.98 0.43 -2.52
CA ALA A 113 17.42 -0.90 -2.72
C ALA A 113 18.41 -2.00 -2.33
N ALA A 114 17.88 -3.15 -1.94
CA ALA A 114 18.64 -4.38 -1.75
C ALA A 114 17.76 -5.61 -1.99
N LEU A 115 18.42 -6.71 -2.36
CA LEU A 115 17.86 -8.04 -2.23
C LEU A 115 17.94 -8.47 -0.76
N LEU A 116 16.87 -9.08 -0.27
CA LEU A 116 16.81 -9.68 1.06
C LEU A 116 16.97 -11.20 0.96
N PRO A 117 18.05 -11.77 1.51
CA PRO A 117 18.19 -13.22 1.62
C PRO A 117 16.99 -13.81 2.38
N GLY A 118 16.24 -14.70 1.73
CA GLY A 118 15.02 -15.29 2.30
C GLY A 118 13.76 -14.40 2.26
N GLY A 119 13.87 -13.20 1.66
CA GLY A 119 12.76 -12.28 1.46
C GLY A 119 12.19 -11.63 2.73
N VAL A 120 11.13 -10.85 2.54
CA VAL A 120 10.32 -10.29 3.63
C VAL A 120 9.45 -11.41 4.20
N ARG A 121 9.81 -11.90 5.39
CA ARG A 121 9.19 -13.06 6.03
C ARG A 121 7.93 -12.65 6.79
N PRO A 122 6.80 -13.36 6.64
CA PRO A 122 5.58 -13.07 7.37
C PRO A 122 5.81 -13.03 8.89
N GLY A 123 5.31 -12.00 9.57
CA GLY A 123 5.40 -11.83 11.02
C GLY A 123 6.79 -11.46 11.56
N ALA A 124 7.82 -11.34 10.72
CA ALA A 124 9.14 -10.94 11.17
C ALA A 124 9.21 -9.44 11.48
N ALA A 125 9.92 -9.09 12.54
CA ALA A 125 10.23 -7.70 12.89
C ALA A 125 11.48 -7.23 12.14
N TYR A 126 11.40 -6.00 11.63
CA TYR A 126 12.45 -5.34 10.86
C TYR A 126 12.78 -4.00 11.49
N SER A 127 14.07 -3.70 11.59
CA SER A 127 14.60 -2.41 12.05
C SER A 127 15.34 -1.72 10.92
N LEU A 128 14.93 -0.51 10.59
CA LEU A 128 15.57 0.35 9.60
C LEU A 128 16.48 1.34 10.32
N ARG A 129 17.72 1.47 9.87
CA ARG A 129 18.67 2.50 10.33
C ARG A 129 19.27 3.23 9.13
N ILE A 130 19.19 4.54 9.14
CA ILE A 130 19.75 5.42 8.11
C ILE A 130 20.68 6.42 8.77
N ARG A 131 21.95 6.43 8.34
CA ARG A 131 22.91 7.46 8.72
C ARG A 131 23.00 8.49 7.60
N LEU A 132 22.63 9.73 7.89
CA LEU A 132 22.57 10.79 6.89
C LEU A 132 23.97 11.36 6.57
N PRO A 133 24.20 11.79 5.32
CA PRO A 133 25.39 12.58 4.98
C PRO A 133 25.32 13.93 5.72
N GLY A 134 26.36 14.24 6.49
CA GLY A 134 26.39 15.42 7.37
C GLY A 134 25.98 15.17 8.81
N GLY A 135 25.67 13.92 9.18
CA GLY A 135 25.30 13.53 10.54
C GLY A 135 23.79 13.44 10.77
N GLY A 136 23.41 12.86 11.90
CA GLY A 136 22.03 12.48 12.20
C GLY A 136 21.72 11.04 11.82
N THR A 137 20.79 10.44 12.57
CA THR A 137 20.34 9.06 12.38
C THR A 137 18.83 9.05 12.31
N ILE A 138 18.29 8.33 11.34
CA ILE A 138 16.86 7.99 11.26
C ILE A 138 16.74 6.53 11.59
N GLU A 139 15.81 6.20 12.48
CA GLU A 139 15.53 4.82 12.88
C GLU A 139 14.06 4.52 12.68
N GLY A 140 13.74 3.30 12.27
CA GLY A 140 12.38 2.86 12.10
C GLY A 140 12.19 1.39 12.45
N GLN A 141 10.95 1.01 12.77
CA GLN A 141 10.58 -0.37 13.02
C GLN A 141 9.26 -0.70 12.32
N ALA A 142 9.21 -1.89 11.73
CA ALA A 142 8.00 -2.43 11.11
C ALA A 142 7.95 -3.95 11.33
N THR A 143 6.75 -4.49 11.47
CA THR A 143 6.55 -5.95 11.51
C THR A 143 5.83 -6.37 10.25
N ALA A 144 6.45 -7.26 9.47
CA ALA A 144 5.85 -7.78 8.25
C ALA A 144 4.51 -8.45 8.56
N LEU A 145 3.48 -8.14 7.78
CA LEU A 145 2.17 -8.75 7.95
C LEU A 145 2.23 -10.24 7.65
N THR A 146 1.22 -10.99 8.10
CA THR A 146 1.00 -12.35 7.64
C THR A 146 0.74 -12.37 6.13
N ALA A 147 1.11 -13.47 5.47
CA ALA A 147 0.91 -13.60 4.03
C ALA A 147 -0.60 -13.59 3.71
N LEU A 148 -1.02 -12.64 2.88
CA LEU A 148 -2.42 -12.47 2.52
C LEU A 148 -2.85 -13.55 1.52
N ARG A 149 -4.04 -14.11 1.73
CA ARG A 149 -4.69 -15.02 0.77
C ARG A 149 -6.11 -14.56 0.47
N LEU A 150 -6.46 -14.56 -0.80
CA LEU A 150 -7.82 -14.29 -1.26
C LEU A 150 -8.56 -15.62 -1.44
N GLU A 151 -9.60 -15.85 -0.63
CA GLU A 151 -10.33 -17.12 -0.61
C GLU A 151 -11.61 -17.09 -1.46
N SER A 152 -12.25 -15.93 -1.60
CA SER A 152 -13.59 -15.83 -2.20
C SER A 152 -13.62 -15.80 -3.72
N HIS A 153 -12.48 -15.70 -4.41
CA HIS A 153 -12.39 -15.62 -5.87
C HIS A 153 -11.23 -16.47 -6.40
N PRO A 154 -11.42 -17.77 -6.68
CA PRO A 154 -10.43 -18.56 -7.38
C PRO A 154 -10.14 -17.97 -8.76
N ALA A 155 -8.97 -18.30 -9.33
CA ALA A 155 -8.56 -17.79 -10.63
C ALA A 155 -9.61 -18.10 -11.72
N GLY A 156 -9.94 -17.09 -12.53
CA GLY A 156 -10.95 -17.18 -13.59
C GLY A 156 -12.38 -16.87 -13.13
N THR A 157 -12.59 -16.48 -11.87
CA THR A 157 -13.92 -16.12 -11.36
C THR A 157 -14.54 -15.00 -12.20
N ARG A 158 -15.82 -15.19 -12.59
CA ARG A 158 -16.60 -14.22 -13.37
C ARG A 158 -17.30 -13.27 -12.40
N ILE A 159 -16.95 -11.99 -12.47
CA ILE A 159 -17.54 -10.92 -11.66
C ILE A 159 -18.39 -10.06 -12.58
N PHE A 160 -19.71 -10.09 -12.37
CA PHE A 160 -20.60 -9.19 -13.08
C PHE A 160 -20.49 -7.80 -12.47
N VAL A 161 -20.32 -6.77 -13.30
CA VAL A 161 -20.17 -5.40 -12.85
C VAL A 161 -21.42 -4.63 -13.23
N GLY A 162 -22.04 -4.01 -12.22
CA GLY A 162 -23.32 -3.33 -12.41
C GLY A 162 -23.19 -2.06 -13.25
N LYS A 163 -24.31 -1.58 -13.76
CA LYS A 163 -24.36 -0.44 -14.67
C LYS A 163 -24.44 0.87 -13.89
N ARG A 164 -23.60 1.83 -14.28
CA ARG A 164 -23.74 3.22 -13.84
C ARG A 164 -24.89 3.89 -14.59
N THR A 165 -25.79 4.53 -13.87
CA THR A 165 -26.86 5.34 -14.47
C THR A 165 -26.69 6.80 -14.08
N TYR A 166 -26.83 7.71 -15.05
CA TYR A 166 -26.79 9.16 -14.78
C TYR A 166 -27.90 9.62 -13.82
N SER A 167 -28.95 8.81 -13.63
CA SER A 167 -30.09 9.07 -12.76
C SER A 167 -29.85 8.81 -11.27
N GLY A 168 -28.65 8.37 -10.86
CA GLY A 168 -28.33 8.08 -9.45
C GLY A 168 -28.85 6.74 -8.92
N ASN A 169 -29.53 5.95 -9.76
CA ASN A 169 -29.91 4.57 -9.47
C ASN A 169 -28.82 3.63 -10.00
N ASP A 170 -27.63 3.69 -9.40
CA ASP A 170 -26.52 2.83 -9.80
C ASP A 170 -26.77 1.40 -9.34
N GLU A 171 -26.84 0.46 -10.29
CA GLU A 171 -26.82 -0.95 -9.96
C GLU A 171 -25.41 -1.30 -9.47
N SER A 172 -25.28 -1.58 -8.16
CA SER A 172 -24.03 -2.13 -7.62
C SER A 172 -24.04 -3.63 -7.80
N THR A 173 -22.88 -4.20 -8.11
CA THR A 173 -22.64 -5.59 -7.73
C THR A 173 -21.81 -5.63 -6.47
N HIS A 174 -22.32 -6.32 -5.45
CA HIS A 174 -21.59 -6.62 -4.23
C HIS A 174 -20.69 -7.83 -4.48
N VAL A 175 -19.40 -7.65 -4.25
CA VAL A 175 -18.37 -8.67 -4.44
C VAL A 175 -17.75 -8.97 -3.08
N PRO A 176 -18.10 -10.09 -2.43
CA PRO A 176 -17.49 -10.47 -1.17
C PRO A 176 -16.03 -10.86 -1.40
N LEU A 177 -15.12 -10.24 -0.67
CA LEU A 177 -13.69 -10.51 -0.65
C LEU A 177 -13.33 -11.10 0.72
N ARG A 178 -13.12 -12.40 0.79
CA ARG A 178 -12.69 -13.10 1.99
C ARG A 178 -11.17 -13.15 2.02
N LEU A 179 -10.59 -12.50 3.02
CA LEU A 179 -9.15 -12.40 3.18
C LEU A 179 -8.69 -13.19 4.40
N ARG A 180 -7.70 -14.06 4.20
CA ARG A 180 -7.01 -14.77 5.28
C ARG A 180 -5.59 -14.25 5.43
N GLY A 181 -5.05 -14.28 6.65
CA GLY A 181 -3.69 -13.78 6.93
C GLY A 181 -3.65 -12.27 7.04
N ALA A 182 -4.78 -11.65 7.33
CA ALA A 182 -4.93 -10.21 7.39
C ALA A 182 -5.00 -9.73 8.86
N GLU A 183 -4.94 -10.62 9.84
CA GLU A 183 -5.11 -10.34 11.27
C GLU A 183 -4.28 -9.11 11.71
N GLY A 184 -4.93 -8.13 12.35
CA GLY A 184 -4.27 -6.90 12.82
C GLY A 184 -4.16 -5.75 11.81
N ALA A 185 -4.40 -5.99 10.51
CA ALA A 185 -4.54 -4.91 9.53
C ALA A 185 -5.97 -4.33 9.58
N PRO A 186 -6.18 -3.03 9.83
CA PRO A 186 -7.51 -2.43 9.99
C PRO A 186 -8.22 -2.12 8.67
N GLY A 187 -7.54 -2.35 7.54
CA GLY A 187 -8.07 -2.15 6.21
C GLY A 187 -7.39 -3.03 5.19
N ALA A 188 -8.00 -3.10 4.02
CA ALA A 188 -7.30 -3.48 2.81
C ALA A 188 -7.76 -2.55 1.70
N ALA A 189 -7.00 -2.59 0.64
CA ALA A 189 -7.10 -1.69 -0.46
C ALA A 189 -7.12 -2.59 -1.72
N VAL A 190 -8.01 -2.28 -2.66
CA VAL A 190 -8.30 -3.13 -3.83
C VAL A 190 -7.99 -2.39 -5.11
N GLU A 191 -7.31 -3.07 -6.04
CA GLU A 191 -7.02 -2.61 -7.39
C GLU A 191 -7.40 -3.70 -8.39
N PHE A 192 -7.99 -3.28 -9.52
CA PHE A 192 -8.14 -4.14 -10.69
C PHE A 192 -7.15 -3.70 -11.73
N VAL A 193 -6.35 -4.64 -12.23
CA VAL A 193 -5.36 -4.39 -13.29
C VAL A 193 -5.81 -5.11 -14.55
N PRO A 194 -6.49 -4.41 -15.47
CA PRO A 194 -6.91 -4.95 -16.75
C PRO A 194 -5.73 -5.49 -17.57
N ARG A 195 -5.87 -6.69 -18.13
CA ARG A 195 -4.83 -7.37 -18.94
C ARG A 195 -5.26 -7.53 -20.39
N VAL A 196 -6.50 -7.95 -20.60
CA VAL A 196 -7.08 -8.17 -21.93
C VAL A 196 -8.53 -7.71 -21.92
N VAL A 197 -8.92 -6.96 -22.94
CA VAL A 197 -10.32 -6.58 -23.16
C VAL A 197 -10.87 -7.42 -24.31
N TYR A 198 -12.04 -8.01 -24.13
CA TYR A 198 -12.75 -8.73 -25.18
C TYR A 198 -13.90 -7.88 -25.69
N SER A 199 -13.98 -7.73 -27.01
CA SER A 199 -15.06 -7.04 -27.72
C SER A 199 -15.46 -7.84 -28.95
N ARG A 200 -16.74 -8.19 -29.06
CA ARG A 200 -17.29 -9.06 -30.12
C ARG A 200 -16.49 -10.35 -30.33
N GLY A 201 -16.03 -10.95 -29.22
CA GLY A 201 -15.18 -12.15 -29.23
C GLY A 201 -13.72 -11.94 -29.65
N GLN A 202 -13.29 -10.71 -29.95
CA GLN A 202 -11.89 -10.39 -30.25
C GLN A 202 -11.14 -9.88 -29.02
N ALA A 203 -9.90 -10.33 -28.84
CA ALA A 203 -9.02 -9.89 -27.77
C ALA A 203 -8.25 -8.62 -28.17
N LEU A 204 -8.28 -7.62 -27.30
CA LEU A 204 -7.57 -6.35 -27.44
C LEU A 204 -6.54 -6.24 -26.31
N THR A 205 -5.30 -5.89 -26.67
CA THR A 205 -4.17 -5.72 -25.75
C THR A 205 -3.73 -4.26 -25.60
N GLN A 206 -4.21 -3.37 -26.48
CA GLN A 206 -3.95 -1.92 -26.41
C GLN A 206 -5.23 -1.17 -26.07
N PHE A 207 -5.40 -0.85 -24.79
CA PHE A 207 -6.60 -0.19 -24.28
C PHE A 207 -6.27 0.65 -23.04
N TYR A 208 -7.19 1.54 -22.69
CA TYR A 208 -7.28 2.15 -21.38
C TYR A 208 -8.58 1.67 -20.74
N CYS A 209 -8.53 1.24 -19.49
CA CYS A 209 -9.72 0.80 -18.77
C CYS A 209 -9.79 1.47 -17.41
N SER A 210 -10.99 1.84 -16.99
CA SER A 210 -11.32 2.23 -15.63
C SER A 210 -12.42 1.30 -15.10
N VAL A 211 -12.19 0.77 -13.90
CA VAL A 211 -13.21 0.08 -13.10
C VAL A 211 -13.63 1.05 -12.02
N GLU A 212 -14.91 1.37 -11.89
CA GLU A 212 -15.38 2.24 -10.82
C GLU A 212 -15.84 1.41 -9.61
N TYR A 213 -15.48 1.90 -8.45
CA TYR A 213 -15.83 1.37 -7.15
C TYR A 213 -15.72 2.54 -6.16
N PRO A 214 -16.40 2.48 -5.00
CA PRO A 214 -16.23 3.49 -3.96
C PRO A 214 -14.74 3.58 -3.65
N ARG A 215 -14.15 4.72 -4.02
CA ARG A 215 -12.76 5.03 -3.65
C ARG A 215 -12.77 5.28 -2.15
N GLY A 216 -12.49 4.23 -1.39
CA GLY A 216 -12.37 4.24 0.06
C GLY A 216 -11.20 3.34 0.42
N PHE A 217 -10.22 3.91 1.12
CA PHE A 217 -8.88 3.33 1.30
C PHE A 217 -8.80 2.27 2.41
N VAL A 218 -9.88 2.15 3.17
CA VAL A 218 -10.03 1.24 4.29
C VAL A 218 -11.43 0.70 4.19
N PHE A 219 -11.58 -0.49 3.61
CA PHE A 219 -12.80 -1.24 3.80
C PHE A 219 -12.77 -1.77 5.24
N PRO A 220 -13.66 -1.30 6.14
CA PRO A 220 -13.71 -1.83 7.49
C PRO A 220 -14.05 -3.31 7.37
N ARG A 221 -13.20 -4.15 7.97
CA ARG A 221 -13.50 -5.57 8.06
C ARG A 221 -14.64 -5.79 9.02
N ASP A 222 -15.45 -6.77 8.71
CA ASP A 222 -16.29 -7.36 9.74
C ASP A 222 -15.41 -8.14 10.75
N PRO A 223 -15.97 -8.56 11.89
CA PRO A 223 -15.23 -9.35 12.88
C PRO A 223 -14.66 -10.67 12.36
N GLN A 224 -15.09 -11.13 11.18
CA GLN A 224 -14.65 -12.38 10.53
C GLN A 224 -13.51 -12.14 9.53
N GLY A 225 -13.17 -10.87 9.25
CA GLY A 225 -12.11 -10.49 8.32
C GLY A 225 -12.57 -10.31 6.87
N ASP A 226 -13.87 -10.34 6.62
CA ASP A 226 -14.44 -10.20 5.28
C ASP A 226 -14.53 -8.73 4.86
N LEU A 227 -14.36 -8.50 3.57
CA LEU A 227 -14.51 -7.20 2.91
C LEU A 227 -15.62 -7.28 1.88
N SER A 228 -16.59 -6.37 1.91
CA SER A 228 -17.60 -6.26 0.85
C SER A 228 -17.26 -5.12 -0.10
N LEU A 229 -16.76 -5.46 -1.28
CA LEU A 229 -16.52 -4.48 -2.34
C LEU A 229 -17.81 -4.19 -3.11
N ARG A 230 -18.09 -2.92 -3.41
CA ARG A 230 -19.17 -2.55 -4.34
C ARG A 230 -18.54 -2.12 -5.66
N LEU A 231 -18.90 -2.79 -6.76
CA LEU A 231 -18.43 -2.47 -8.10
C LEU A 231 -19.53 -1.81 -8.93
N PHE A 232 -19.16 -0.76 -9.66
CA PHE A 232 -20.05 0.00 -10.55
C PHE A 232 -19.29 0.36 -11.82
N GLY A 233 -19.73 -0.11 -12.97
CA GLY A 233 -19.14 0.24 -14.26
C GLY A 233 -17.72 -0.33 -14.52
N VAL A 234 -17.54 -0.85 -15.72
CA VAL A 234 -16.22 -1.02 -16.34
C VAL A 234 -16.27 -0.29 -17.66
N THR A 235 -15.41 0.73 -17.81
CA THR A 235 -15.30 1.49 -19.04
C THR A 235 -13.93 1.23 -19.64
N CYS A 236 -13.88 0.82 -20.90
CA CYS A 236 -12.63 0.67 -21.63
C CYS A 236 -12.69 1.43 -22.95
N THR A 237 -11.54 1.94 -23.38
CA THR A 237 -11.36 2.57 -24.69
C THR A 237 -10.13 1.96 -25.37
N PRO A 238 -10.25 1.50 -26.62
CA PRO A 238 -9.09 1.08 -27.40
C PRO A 238 -8.08 2.23 -27.51
N ARG A 239 -6.78 1.93 -27.39
CA ARG A 239 -5.74 2.90 -27.76
C ARG A 239 -5.54 2.82 -29.26
N THR A 240 -5.85 3.90 -29.97
CA THR A 240 -5.56 4.00 -31.39
C THR A 240 -4.19 4.66 -31.58
N PRO A 241 -3.28 4.11 -32.42
CA PRO A 241 -1.93 4.65 -32.63
C PRO A 241 -1.90 6.12 -33.07
N ASN A 242 -2.98 6.60 -33.72
CA ASN A 242 -3.04 7.92 -34.34
C ASN A 242 -4.08 8.86 -33.68
N GLY A 243 -4.57 8.54 -32.48
CA GLY A 243 -5.62 9.34 -31.82
C GLY A 243 -6.97 9.31 -32.54
N THR A 244 -7.17 8.37 -33.46
CA THR A 244 -8.47 8.13 -34.09
C THR A 244 -9.50 7.84 -33.00
N PRO A 245 -10.66 8.51 -33.00
CA PRO A 245 -11.68 8.25 -32.00
C PRO A 245 -12.08 6.76 -32.04
N PRO A 246 -12.31 6.14 -30.87
CA PRO A 246 -12.71 4.75 -30.80
C PRO A 246 -14.02 4.55 -31.58
N ASP A 247 -14.18 3.36 -32.19
CA ASP A 247 -15.41 2.98 -32.89
C ASP A 247 -16.62 3.29 -31.99
N PRO A 248 -17.59 4.12 -32.43
CA PRO A 248 -18.77 4.43 -31.64
C PRO A 248 -19.62 3.18 -31.30
N GLN A 249 -19.41 2.07 -32.01
CA GLN A 249 -20.02 0.78 -31.70
C GLN A 249 -19.17 -0.14 -30.82
N PHE A 250 -18.03 0.34 -30.32
CA PHE A 250 -17.18 -0.39 -29.40
C PHE A 250 -17.97 -0.76 -28.14
N ARG A 251 -18.01 -2.05 -27.83
CA ARG A 251 -18.65 -2.59 -26.64
C ARG A 251 -17.74 -3.60 -25.97
N VAL A 252 -17.59 -3.47 -24.67
CA VAL A 252 -16.82 -4.41 -23.85
C VAL A 252 -17.71 -5.61 -23.52
N ASP A 253 -17.34 -6.80 -23.95
CA ASP A 253 -18.03 -8.04 -23.58
C ASP A 253 -17.52 -8.55 -22.23
N SER A 254 -16.19 -8.51 -22.04
CA SER A 254 -15.54 -8.87 -20.79
C SER A 254 -14.12 -8.31 -20.71
N VAL A 255 -13.58 -8.24 -19.50
CA VAL A 255 -12.21 -7.83 -19.23
C VAL A 255 -11.55 -8.89 -18.38
N ARG A 256 -10.48 -9.51 -18.88
CA ARG A 256 -9.58 -10.30 -18.03
C ARG A 256 -8.70 -9.32 -17.26
N ALA A 257 -8.76 -9.40 -15.93
CA ALA A 257 -8.03 -8.53 -15.03
C ALA A 257 -7.36 -9.32 -13.91
N THR A 258 -6.31 -8.75 -13.34
CA THR A 258 -5.77 -9.18 -12.06
C THR A 258 -6.45 -8.38 -10.95
N LEU A 259 -7.20 -9.06 -10.08
CA LEU A 259 -7.66 -8.50 -8.81
C LEU A 259 -6.49 -8.52 -7.83
N ARG A 260 -6.02 -7.35 -7.43
CA ARG A 260 -4.99 -7.16 -6.43
C ARG A 260 -5.61 -6.63 -5.15
N VAL A 261 -5.32 -7.30 -4.04
CA VAL A 261 -5.72 -6.84 -2.72
C VAL A 261 -4.47 -6.64 -1.89
N VAL A 262 -4.32 -5.45 -1.33
CA VAL A 262 -3.19 -5.08 -0.48
C VAL A 262 -3.71 -4.74 0.91
N ALA A 263 -3.32 -5.51 1.90
CA ALA A 263 -3.55 -5.20 3.31
C ALA A 263 -2.35 -4.43 3.85
N PHE A 264 -2.62 -3.43 4.67
CA PHE A 264 -1.59 -2.60 5.29
C PHE A 264 -1.74 -2.59 6.80
N ASP A 265 -0.66 -2.32 7.51
CA ASP A 265 -0.72 -2.10 8.95
C ASP A 265 -1.62 -0.91 9.31
N SER A 266 -1.99 -0.80 10.58
CA SER A 266 -2.94 0.24 10.99
C SER A 266 -2.44 1.66 10.86
N VAL A 267 -1.13 1.83 10.87
CA VAL A 267 -0.50 3.13 10.71
C VAL A 267 -0.77 3.67 9.30
N TYR A 268 -0.89 2.78 8.33
CA TYR A 268 -1.10 3.08 6.92
C TYR A 268 -2.49 3.61 6.55
N THR A 269 -3.52 3.39 7.38
CA THR A 269 -4.91 3.80 7.08
C THR A 269 -5.07 5.29 6.79
N ARG A 270 -4.16 6.12 7.31
CA ARG A 270 -4.16 7.57 7.12
C ARG A 270 -3.39 8.04 5.87
N TYR A 271 -2.78 7.11 5.12
CA TYR A 271 -1.80 7.40 4.08
C TYR A 271 -2.07 6.78 2.71
N VAL A 272 -3.22 6.18 2.42
CA VAL A 272 -3.37 5.44 1.14
C VAL A 272 -4.26 6.16 0.15
N ALA A 273 -3.77 6.30 -1.08
CA ALA A 273 -4.48 5.94 -2.30
C ALA A 273 -3.65 4.89 -3.03
N ILE A 274 -4.25 3.78 -3.45
CA ILE A 274 -3.52 2.73 -4.15
C ILE A 274 -3.40 3.08 -5.62
N GLN A 275 -2.18 3.19 -6.07
CA GLN A 275 -1.77 2.78 -7.41
C GLN A 275 -0.45 2.03 -7.21
N GLU A 276 -0.28 0.86 -7.83
CA GLU A 276 1.02 0.18 -7.95
C GLU A 276 1.85 0.12 -6.65
N GLU A 277 1.31 -0.48 -5.58
CA GLU A 277 2.01 -0.72 -4.30
C GLU A 277 2.32 0.53 -3.45
N GLN A 278 1.64 1.65 -3.69
CA GLN A 278 1.97 2.94 -3.03
C GLN A 278 0.86 3.46 -2.10
N ALA A 279 1.26 4.32 -1.16
CA ALA A 279 0.39 5.02 -0.21
C ALA A 279 0.43 6.53 -0.43
N VAL A 280 -0.67 7.11 -0.91
CA VAL A 280 -0.88 8.57 -0.93
C VAL A 280 -1.18 9.20 0.45
N SER A 281 -0.17 9.86 1.04
CA SER A 281 -0.18 10.56 2.33
C SER A 281 -1.31 11.59 2.49
N GLN A 282 -1.99 11.59 3.65
CA GLN A 282 -2.57 12.82 4.20
C GLN A 282 -1.44 13.69 4.77
N ARG A 283 -1.58 15.02 4.68
CA ARG A 283 -0.55 15.98 5.09
C ARG A 283 -0.11 15.70 6.54
N GLU A 284 1.21 15.75 6.79
CA GLU A 284 1.85 15.83 8.12
C GLU A 284 1.98 14.55 8.97
N ALA A 285 1.62 13.39 8.45
CA ALA A 285 1.70 12.18 9.26
C ALA A 285 3.11 11.53 9.19
N THR A 286 3.65 11.09 10.34
CA THR A 286 4.84 10.23 10.46
C THR A 286 4.49 8.89 11.10
N ALA A 287 5.13 7.81 10.66
CA ALA A 287 4.71 6.45 10.96
C ALA A 287 5.89 5.46 11.00
N GLY A 288 6.16 4.84 12.15
CA GLY A 288 7.18 3.80 12.24
C GLY A 288 8.62 4.29 12.01
N VAL A 289 8.86 5.60 11.97
CA VAL A 289 10.17 6.24 11.81
C VAL A 289 10.38 7.37 12.83
N THR A 290 11.62 7.60 13.23
CA THR A 290 12.07 8.68 14.12
C THR A 290 13.21 9.43 13.46
N GLY A 291 13.21 10.77 13.50
CA GLY A 291 14.25 11.61 12.91
C GLY A 291 14.00 12.03 11.44
N ALA A 292 12.86 11.65 10.88
CA ALA A 292 12.40 12.03 9.54
C ALA A 292 10.88 12.09 9.48
N ILE A 293 10.36 12.71 8.41
CA ILE A 293 8.95 12.62 8.06
C ILE A 293 8.68 11.44 7.13
N GLY A 294 7.43 11.00 7.03
CA GLY A 294 7.05 9.85 6.20
C GLY A 294 6.94 8.56 7.01
N LEU A 295 7.22 7.42 6.37
CA LEU A 295 6.87 6.12 6.92
C LEU A 295 7.88 5.00 6.66
N PHE A 296 7.91 4.06 7.61
CA PHE A 296 8.45 2.72 7.46
C PHE A 296 7.42 1.74 7.99
N ALA A 297 6.86 0.91 7.11
CA ALA A 297 5.67 0.13 7.39
C ALA A 297 5.69 -1.22 6.67
N ALA A 298 4.66 -2.02 6.91
CA ALA A 298 4.48 -3.31 6.27
C ALA A 298 3.17 -3.42 5.49
N ALA A 299 3.22 -4.23 4.43
CA ALA A 299 2.09 -4.61 3.61
C ALA A 299 2.10 -6.11 3.32
N ALA A 300 0.94 -6.65 2.98
CA ALA A 300 0.81 -7.98 2.39
C ALA A 300 -0.13 -7.89 1.19
N ARG A 301 0.19 -8.65 0.14
CA ARG A 301 -0.57 -8.66 -1.10
C ARG A 301 -1.10 -10.05 -1.42
N ALA A 302 -2.30 -10.08 -1.99
CA ALA A 302 -2.89 -11.25 -2.62
C ALA A 302 -3.36 -10.86 -4.01
N GLU A 303 -3.15 -11.74 -4.98
CA GLU A 303 -3.60 -11.54 -6.35
C GLU A 303 -4.44 -12.73 -6.80
N SER A 304 -5.45 -12.47 -7.63
CA SER A 304 -6.21 -13.50 -8.34
C SER A 304 -6.60 -13.00 -9.72
N GLU A 305 -6.63 -13.90 -10.70
CA GLU A 305 -7.17 -13.56 -12.01
C GLU A 305 -8.70 -13.61 -11.99
N VAL A 306 -9.34 -12.59 -12.53
CA VAL A 306 -10.80 -12.48 -12.61
C VAL A 306 -11.23 -12.05 -14.02
N VAL A 307 -12.48 -12.34 -14.35
CA VAL A 307 -13.12 -11.88 -15.58
C VAL A 307 -14.26 -10.95 -15.21
N LEU A 308 -14.11 -9.66 -15.50
CA LEU A 308 -15.14 -8.66 -15.29
C LEU A 308 -16.12 -8.68 -16.47
N ILE A 309 -17.42 -8.74 -16.19
CA ILE A 309 -18.49 -8.80 -17.20
C ILE A 309 -19.41 -7.61 -16.98
N PRO A 310 -19.40 -6.60 -17.87
CA PRO A 310 -20.34 -5.49 -17.80
C PRO A 310 -21.79 -6.00 -17.90
N LYS A 311 -22.68 -5.47 -17.05
CA LYS A 311 -24.14 -5.66 -17.15
C LYS A 311 -24.78 -4.56 -18.02
#